data_AF-A0A0L1JV64-F1
#
_entry.id   AF-A0A0L1JV64-F1
#
_cell.length_a   1.000
_cell.length_b   1.000
_cell.length_c   1.000
_cell.angle_alpha   90.00
_cell.angle_beta   90.00
_cell.angle_gamma   90.00
#
_symmetry.space_group_name_H-M   'P 1'
#
loop_
_entity.id
_entity.type
_entity.pdbx_description
1 polymer ?
#
loop_
_entity_poly.entity_id
_entity_poly.type
_entity_poly.pdbx_seq_one_letter_code
_entity_poly.pdbx_strand_id
1 'polypeptide(L)'
;MRARLLLFLMLWAGPAWADPREGWCSSGEWDHVMCIRPAHFVHDTCQALDYFARAHGLNRYFFTRLIWQESRFDPNALSPANAMGIAQFIRSTAKLRGLRDPYNPAEALEHSAEYLGEMQRRYGNMGLAAVGYNGGERRAEGLMQGGGLARETINYVRIITGLTAETWRDTPPDKLDLRLDPGKGFIEACHALARGRRLTKLKITPPEPVLKPWGVQLAWGTTQAKSKAAFRRQTAACRGAVKGERVDYVNVRNRVRTKPAYVMARISRNTRKAADRFCNSLRRAGCTCAVYSNRQ
;
A
#
# COMPACT_ATOMS: atom_id res chain seq x y z
N MET A 1 39.26 56.31 45.41
CA MET A 1 38.11 56.14 44.50
C MET A 1 38.54 55.40 43.24
N ARG A 2 38.09 54.16 43.03
CA ARG A 2 38.06 53.49 41.72
C ARG A 2 36.83 52.58 41.69
N ALA A 3 35.76 53.04 41.06
CA ALA A 3 34.56 52.24 40.83
C ALA A 3 34.79 51.34 39.60
N ARG A 4 34.61 50.02 39.76
CA ARG A 4 34.59 49.07 38.64
C ARG A 4 33.15 48.90 38.18
N LEU A 5 32.85 49.30 36.96
CA LEU A 5 31.56 49.08 36.31
C LEU A 5 31.58 47.67 35.69
N LEU A 6 30.75 46.76 36.19
CA LEU A 6 30.52 45.44 35.62
C LEU A 6 29.38 45.55 34.59
N LEU A 7 29.70 45.35 33.31
CA LEU A 7 28.72 45.30 32.23
C LEU A 7 28.14 43.87 32.15
N PHE A 8 26.86 43.71 32.48
CA PHE A 8 26.14 42.45 32.31
C PHE A 8 25.60 42.36 30.87
N LEU A 9 26.17 41.48 30.05
CA LEU A 9 25.58 41.11 28.76
C LEU A 9 24.40 40.15 29.00
N MET A 10 23.17 40.65 28.89
CA MET A 10 21.98 39.81 28.75
C MET A 10 21.92 39.23 27.33
N LEU A 11 22.30 37.97 27.17
CA LEU A 11 22.03 37.20 25.96
C LEU A 11 20.52 36.92 25.89
N TRP A 12 19.82 37.62 25.00
CA TRP A 12 18.46 37.29 24.61
C TRP A 12 18.47 36.00 23.79
N ALA A 13 18.08 34.88 24.40
CA ALA A 13 17.78 33.67 23.66
C ALA A 13 16.51 33.90 22.83
N GLY A 14 16.64 33.99 21.51
CA GLY A 14 15.50 34.01 20.60
C GLY A 14 14.68 32.71 20.71
N PRO A 15 13.39 32.73 20.35
CA PRO A 15 12.56 31.54 20.40
C PRO A 15 13.10 30.51 19.41
N ALA A 16 13.51 29.35 19.92
CA ALA A 16 13.88 28.21 19.10
C ALA A 16 12.60 27.68 18.41
N TRP A 17 12.45 27.97 17.12
CA TRP A 17 11.46 27.31 16.29
C TRP A 17 11.99 25.90 16.01
N ALA A 18 11.40 24.89 16.64
CA ALA A 18 11.68 23.50 16.30
C ALA A 18 11.33 23.28 14.82
N ASP A 19 12.28 22.80 14.03
CA ASP A 19 12.09 22.50 12.61
C ASP A 19 10.97 21.46 12.44
N PRO A 20 9.87 21.73 11.70
CA PRO A 20 8.77 20.78 11.51
C PRO A 20 9.17 19.52 10.71
N ARG A 21 10.45 19.38 10.34
CA ARG A 21 10.98 18.34 9.45
C ARG A 21 11.13 16.95 10.09
N GLU A 22 10.97 16.79 11.40
CA GLU A 22 11.05 15.48 12.05
C GLU A 22 9.70 14.75 12.09
N GLY A 23 9.01 14.61 10.96
CA GLY A 23 7.75 13.88 10.93
C GLY A 23 7.17 13.66 9.54
N TRP A 24 6.31 12.64 9.42
CA TRP A 24 5.48 12.44 8.25
C TRP A 24 4.24 13.31 8.36
N CYS A 25 4.10 14.31 7.50
CA CYS A 25 2.97 15.22 7.51
C CYS A 25 1.96 14.90 6.40
N SER A 26 0.68 15.12 6.70
CA SER A 26 -0.41 15.01 5.72
C SER A 26 -0.30 16.12 4.67
N SER A 27 -1.02 15.99 3.56
CA SER A 27 -0.94 16.98 2.48
C SER A 27 -1.62 18.30 2.88
N GLY A 28 -2.58 18.22 3.81
CA GLY A 28 -3.40 19.36 4.21
C GLY A 28 -4.42 19.72 3.14
N GLU A 29 -4.78 18.77 2.27
CA GLU A 29 -5.74 18.96 1.19
C GLU A 29 -7.14 19.30 1.72
N TRP A 30 -7.43 18.96 2.99
CA TRP A 30 -8.67 19.30 3.70
C TRP A 30 -8.42 20.16 4.94
N ASP A 31 -7.77 21.30 4.75
CA ASP A 31 -7.58 22.44 5.68
C ASP A 31 -6.63 22.26 6.87
N HIS A 32 -6.25 21.04 7.27
CA HIS A 32 -5.35 20.85 8.42
C HIS A 32 -4.27 19.81 8.18
N VAL A 33 -3.03 20.20 8.45
CA VAL A 33 -1.87 19.32 8.39
C VAL A 33 -1.67 18.62 9.73
N MET A 34 -1.78 17.30 9.74
CA MET A 34 -1.37 16.47 10.86
C MET A 34 0.01 15.88 10.57
N CYS A 35 0.91 15.93 11.55
CA CYS A 35 2.24 15.32 11.44
C CYS A 35 2.40 14.17 12.45
N ILE A 36 2.94 13.04 11.98
CA ILE A 36 3.26 11.87 12.78
C ILE A 36 4.77 11.77 12.93
N ARG A 37 5.25 12.03 14.14
CA ARG A 37 6.67 11.97 14.48
C ARG A 37 7.05 10.53 14.83
N PRO A 38 8.16 9.98 14.33
CA PRO A 38 8.59 8.63 14.69
C PRO A 38 8.71 8.38 16.20
N ALA A 39 9.23 9.35 16.95
CA ALA A 39 9.38 9.27 18.41
C ALA A 39 8.04 9.22 19.17
N HIS A 40 6.98 9.78 18.59
CA HIS A 40 5.64 9.86 19.18
C HIS A 40 4.58 9.16 18.33
N PHE A 41 4.99 8.17 17.53
CA PHE A 41 4.19 7.62 16.44
C PHE A 41 2.77 7.25 16.87
N VAL A 42 2.62 6.52 17.97
CA VAL A 42 1.30 6.07 18.44
C VAL A 42 0.43 7.24 18.83
N HIS A 43 1.01 8.18 19.56
CA HIS A 43 0.30 9.36 20.04
C HIS A 43 -0.20 10.19 18.87
N ASP A 44 0.71 10.55 17.97
CA ASP A 44 0.37 11.39 16.82
C ASP A 44 -0.58 10.66 15.86
N THR A 45 -0.44 9.33 15.67
CA THR A 45 -1.38 8.52 14.88
C THR A 45 -2.79 8.54 15.49
N CYS A 46 -2.91 8.37 16.80
CA CYS A 46 -4.22 8.41 17.46
C CYS A 46 -4.87 9.81 17.38
N GLN A 47 -4.08 10.88 17.44
CA GLN A 47 -4.59 12.24 17.21
C GLN A 47 -5.04 12.43 15.76
N ALA A 48 -4.25 11.97 14.78
CA ALA A 48 -4.60 12.02 13.36
C ALA A 48 -5.89 11.24 13.05
N LEU A 49 -6.04 10.04 13.62
CA LEU A 49 -7.26 9.23 13.49
C LEU A 49 -8.49 9.95 14.05
N ASP A 50 -8.38 10.57 15.23
CA ASP A 50 -9.47 11.33 15.82
C ASP A 50 -9.85 12.56 14.96
N TYR A 51 -8.83 13.30 14.51
CA TYR A 51 -9.02 14.50 13.70
C TYR A 51 -9.65 14.17 12.34
N PHE A 52 -9.03 13.29 11.55
CA PHE A 52 -9.51 12.99 10.19
C PHE A 52 -10.87 12.29 10.21
N ALA A 53 -11.15 11.44 11.21
CA ALA A 53 -12.49 10.88 11.35
C ALA A 53 -13.54 11.99 11.52
N ARG A 54 -13.30 12.96 12.41
CA ARG A 54 -14.21 14.09 12.63
C ARG A 54 -14.36 14.95 11.37
N ALA A 55 -13.25 15.28 10.71
CA ALA A 55 -13.23 16.10 9.50
C ALA A 55 -14.07 15.49 8.36
N HIS A 56 -14.14 14.15 8.27
CA HIS A 56 -14.88 13.45 7.22
C HIS A 56 -16.19 12.79 7.67
N GLY A 57 -16.70 13.15 8.86
CA GLY A 57 -18.00 12.68 9.35
C GLY A 57 -18.03 11.18 9.68
N LEU A 58 -16.90 10.60 10.04
CA LEU A 58 -16.76 9.20 10.42
C LEU A 58 -16.85 9.02 11.94
N ASN A 59 -17.35 7.87 12.35
CA ASN A 59 -17.14 7.41 13.72
C ASN A 59 -15.64 7.10 13.92
N ARG A 60 -14.97 7.82 14.82
CA ARG A 60 -13.53 7.63 15.11
C ARG A 60 -13.15 6.21 15.54
N TYR A 61 -14.03 5.51 16.25
CA TYR A 61 -13.77 4.12 16.64
C TYR A 61 -13.87 3.18 15.43
N PHE A 62 -14.86 3.39 14.55
CA PHE A 62 -14.96 2.68 13.28
C PHE A 62 -13.69 2.87 12.45
N PHE A 63 -13.28 4.12 12.24
CA PHE A 63 -12.08 4.43 11.44
C PHE A 63 -10.81 3.81 12.06
N THR A 64 -10.65 3.92 13.37
CA THR A 64 -9.51 3.32 14.09
C THR A 64 -9.48 1.80 13.96
N ARG A 65 -10.64 1.12 14.13
CA ARG A 65 -10.74 -0.34 13.97
C ARG A 65 -10.43 -0.76 12.54
N LEU A 66 -10.83 0.03 11.56
CA LEU A 66 -10.53 -0.19 10.14
C LEU A 66 -9.02 -0.09 9.86
N ILE A 67 -8.39 1.03 10.21
CA ILE A 67 -6.93 1.20 10.03
C ILE A 67 -6.14 0.15 10.83
N TRP A 68 -6.63 -0.20 12.01
CA TRP A 68 -6.06 -1.30 12.78
C TRP A 68 -6.21 -2.63 12.01
N GLN A 69 -7.33 -2.88 11.35
CA GLN A 69 -7.52 -4.09 10.54
C GLN A 69 -6.62 -4.14 9.31
N GLU A 70 -6.31 -2.99 8.71
CA GLU A 70 -5.44 -2.90 7.55
C GLU A 70 -3.99 -3.28 7.85
N SER A 71 -3.39 -2.71 8.91
CA SER A 71 -1.94 -2.81 9.10
C SER A 71 -1.49 -3.00 10.55
N ARG A 72 -2.41 -2.98 11.52
CA ARG A 72 -2.08 -2.79 12.96
C ARG A 72 -1.24 -1.53 13.22
N PHE A 73 -1.50 -0.45 12.48
CA PHE A 73 -0.74 0.81 12.51
C PHE A 73 0.73 0.66 12.06
N ASP A 74 0.99 -0.24 11.12
CA ASP A 74 2.31 -0.40 10.53
C ASP A 74 2.44 0.48 9.27
N PRO A 75 3.21 1.59 9.32
CA PRO A 75 3.38 2.48 8.18
C PRO A 75 4.16 1.81 7.04
N ASN A 76 4.81 0.66 7.28
CA ASN A 76 5.65 -0.05 6.32
C ASN A 76 4.96 -1.26 5.68
N ALA A 77 3.69 -1.53 6.04
CA ALA A 77 2.98 -2.72 5.63
C ALA A 77 2.89 -2.86 4.10
N LEU A 78 3.08 -4.07 3.61
CA LEU A 78 2.91 -4.43 2.20
C LEU A 78 2.20 -5.78 2.08
N SER A 79 0.99 -5.79 1.54
CA SER A 79 0.22 -7.03 1.35
C SER A 79 0.66 -7.81 0.10
N PRO A 80 0.29 -9.10 -0.02
CA PRO A 80 0.48 -9.87 -1.25
C PRO A 80 -0.24 -9.28 -2.48
N ALA A 81 -1.26 -8.44 -2.27
CA ALA A 81 -1.99 -7.74 -3.33
C ALA A 81 -1.37 -6.36 -3.66
N ASN A 82 -0.18 -6.05 -3.12
CA ASN A 82 0.49 -4.75 -3.24
C ASN A 82 -0.31 -3.57 -2.64
N ALA A 83 -1.06 -3.83 -1.58
CA ALA A 83 -1.61 -2.78 -0.73
C ALA A 83 -0.52 -2.26 0.21
N MET A 84 -0.39 -0.94 0.34
CA MET A 84 0.79 -0.29 0.91
C MET A 84 0.45 0.61 2.11
N GLY A 85 1.34 0.57 3.10
CA GLY A 85 1.38 1.47 4.25
C GLY A 85 0.24 1.29 5.25
N ILE A 86 0.08 2.28 6.12
CA ILE A 86 -0.78 2.19 7.31
C ILE A 86 -2.26 1.93 6.95
N ALA A 87 -2.71 2.48 5.82
CA ALA A 87 -4.10 2.40 5.34
C ALA A 87 -4.29 1.42 4.16
N GLN A 88 -3.22 0.69 3.79
CA GLN A 88 -3.25 -0.37 2.76
C GLN A 88 -3.87 0.08 1.42
N PHE A 89 -3.45 1.25 0.92
CA PHE A 89 -3.83 1.65 -0.44
C PHE A 89 -3.12 0.79 -1.48
N ILE A 90 -3.87 0.22 -2.43
CA ILE A 90 -3.30 -0.30 -3.66
C ILE A 90 -2.88 0.86 -4.58
N ARG A 91 -1.83 0.66 -5.39
CA ARG A 91 -1.24 1.72 -6.22
C ARG A 91 -2.24 2.42 -7.15
N SER A 92 -3.16 1.68 -7.76
CA SER A 92 -4.17 2.24 -8.66
C SER A 92 -5.13 3.17 -7.92
N THR A 93 -5.55 2.78 -6.71
CA THR A 93 -6.45 3.57 -5.87
C THR A 93 -5.72 4.80 -5.34
N ALA A 94 -4.49 4.66 -4.84
CA ALA A 94 -3.69 5.81 -4.40
C ALA A 94 -3.60 6.89 -5.50
N LYS A 95 -3.27 6.48 -6.73
CA LYS A 95 -3.23 7.39 -7.88
C LYS A 95 -4.59 8.03 -8.19
N LEU A 96 -5.67 7.25 -8.14
CA LEU A 96 -7.02 7.77 -8.39
C LEU A 96 -7.44 8.80 -7.34
N ARG A 97 -6.98 8.63 -6.10
CA ARG A 97 -7.32 9.48 -4.95
C ARG A 97 -6.32 10.60 -4.68
N GLY A 98 -5.34 10.81 -5.55
CA GLY A 98 -4.32 11.85 -5.36
C GLY A 98 -3.27 11.55 -4.27
N LEU A 99 -3.32 10.40 -3.60
CA LEU A 99 -2.36 10.01 -2.58
C LEU A 99 -0.98 9.77 -3.20
N ARG A 100 -0.02 10.64 -2.87
CA ARG A 100 1.33 10.63 -3.44
C ARG A 100 2.20 9.53 -2.86
N ASP A 101 2.26 9.43 -1.53
CA ASP A 101 3.03 8.40 -0.85
C ASP A 101 2.17 7.58 0.14
N PRO A 102 1.74 6.37 -0.25
CA PRO A 102 1.03 5.46 0.65
C PRO A 102 1.80 5.06 1.92
N TYR A 103 3.14 5.20 1.93
CA TYR A 103 3.98 4.93 3.10
C TYR A 103 4.13 6.14 4.03
N ASN A 104 3.69 7.33 3.62
CA ASN A 104 3.51 8.46 4.54
C ASN A 104 2.23 8.22 5.36
N PRO A 105 2.33 7.87 6.66
CA PRO A 105 1.15 7.52 7.44
C PRO A 105 0.17 8.67 7.62
N ALA A 106 0.62 9.92 7.71
CA ALA A 106 -0.28 11.04 7.92
C ALA A 106 -1.08 11.35 6.65
N GLU A 107 -0.41 11.38 5.49
CA GLU A 107 -1.07 11.54 4.18
C GLU A 107 -2.01 10.35 3.92
N ALA A 108 -1.58 9.12 4.16
CA ALA A 108 -2.42 7.94 3.96
C ALA A 108 -3.67 7.92 4.86
N LEU A 109 -3.59 8.38 6.11
CA LEU A 109 -4.75 8.49 7.00
C LEU A 109 -5.74 9.57 6.55
N GLU A 110 -5.24 10.71 6.10
CA GLU A 110 -6.05 11.81 5.56
C GLU A 110 -6.89 11.33 4.37
N HIS A 111 -6.23 10.77 3.34
CA HIS A 111 -6.91 10.23 2.15
C HIS A 111 -7.80 9.02 2.47
N SER A 112 -7.44 8.19 3.46
CA SER A 112 -8.27 7.06 3.88
C SER A 112 -9.59 7.52 4.50
N ALA A 113 -9.52 8.50 5.40
CA ALA A 113 -10.69 9.07 6.05
C ALA A 113 -11.63 9.74 5.03
N GLU A 114 -11.06 10.48 4.09
CA GLU A 114 -11.85 11.11 3.03
C GLU A 114 -12.56 10.07 2.16
N TYR A 115 -11.83 9.08 1.66
CA TYR A 115 -12.39 8.04 0.79
C TYR A 115 -13.47 7.23 1.51
N LEU A 116 -13.24 6.87 2.78
CA LEU A 116 -14.20 6.16 3.60
C LEU A 116 -15.45 7.01 3.90
N GLY A 117 -15.27 8.31 4.13
CA GLY A 117 -16.37 9.27 4.30
C GLY A 117 -17.22 9.39 3.03
N GLU A 118 -16.59 9.42 1.86
CA GLU A 118 -17.29 9.39 0.57
C GLU A 118 -18.13 8.12 0.43
N MET A 119 -17.54 6.95 0.69
CA MET A 119 -18.26 5.68 0.62
C MET A 119 -19.40 5.59 1.64
N GLN A 120 -19.22 6.12 2.85
CA GLN A 120 -20.28 6.18 3.85
C GLN A 120 -21.46 7.03 3.37
N ARG A 121 -21.20 8.18 2.74
CA ARG A 121 -22.26 9.02 2.15
C ARG A 121 -22.92 8.33 0.96
N ARG A 122 -22.12 7.71 0.08
CA ARG A 122 -22.60 7.05 -1.13
C ARG A 122 -23.49 5.84 -0.82
N TYR A 123 -23.09 5.01 0.15
CA TYR A 123 -23.78 3.78 0.49
C TYR A 123 -24.67 3.91 1.73
N GLY A 124 -24.73 5.09 2.35
CA GLY A 124 -25.63 5.43 3.45
C GLY A 124 -25.18 4.96 4.83
N ASN A 125 -24.25 4.00 4.95
CA ASN A 125 -23.77 3.53 6.25
C ASN A 125 -22.31 3.03 6.23
N MET A 126 -21.72 2.97 7.44
CA MET A 126 -20.32 2.59 7.63
C MET A 126 -20.00 1.13 7.29
N GLY A 127 -20.97 0.22 7.41
CA GLY A 127 -20.75 -1.18 7.06
C GLY A 127 -20.58 -1.38 5.57
N LEU A 128 -21.44 -0.77 4.75
CA LEU A 128 -21.29 -0.77 3.29
C LEU A 128 -20.06 0.03 2.85
N ALA A 129 -19.68 1.07 3.59
CA ALA A 129 -18.40 1.76 3.37
C ALA A 129 -17.20 0.83 3.59
N ALA A 130 -17.21 -0.01 4.64
CA ALA A 130 -16.18 -1.02 4.88
C ALA A 130 -16.15 -2.09 3.78
N VAL A 131 -17.30 -2.47 3.23
CA VAL A 131 -17.37 -3.34 2.04
C VAL A 131 -16.67 -2.68 0.85
N GLY A 132 -16.96 -1.41 0.59
CA GLY A 132 -16.35 -0.65 -0.50
C GLY A 132 -14.84 -0.48 -0.33
N TYR A 133 -14.38 -0.23 0.89
CA TYR A 133 -12.95 -0.03 1.19
C TYR A 133 -12.13 -1.30 0.94
N ASN A 134 -12.57 -2.45 1.46
CA ASN A 134 -11.85 -3.72 1.32
C ASN A 134 -12.17 -4.46 0.01
N GLY A 135 -13.46 -4.57 -0.33
CA GLY A 135 -13.93 -5.33 -1.49
C GLY A 135 -13.96 -4.54 -2.80
N GLY A 136 -13.85 -3.21 -2.71
CA GLY A 136 -14.03 -2.28 -3.83
C GLY A 136 -15.49 -1.84 -4.03
N GLU A 137 -15.68 -0.65 -4.57
CA GLU A 137 -17.00 -0.01 -4.81
C GLU A 137 -17.98 -0.92 -5.56
N ARG A 138 -17.52 -1.59 -6.63
CA ARG A 138 -18.35 -2.54 -7.40
C ARG A 138 -18.89 -3.70 -6.56
N ARG A 139 -18.19 -4.10 -5.49
CA ARG A 139 -18.66 -5.15 -4.58
C ARG A 139 -19.69 -4.63 -3.59
N ALA A 140 -19.55 -3.39 -3.12
CA ALA A 140 -20.58 -2.74 -2.32
C ALA A 140 -21.87 -2.56 -3.14
N GLU A 141 -21.78 -2.06 -4.36
CA GLU A 141 -22.90 -1.92 -5.29
C GLU A 141 -23.56 -3.28 -5.60
N GLY A 142 -22.75 -4.29 -5.91
CA GLY A 142 -23.25 -5.64 -6.15
C GLY A 142 -23.98 -6.25 -4.95
N LEU A 143 -23.47 -6.03 -3.72
CA LEU A 143 -24.13 -6.49 -2.50
C LEU A 143 -25.51 -5.84 -2.33
N MET A 144 -25.63 -4.53 -2.60
CA MET A 144 -26.90 -3.81 -2.55
C MET A 144 -27.93 -4.36 -3.54
N GLN A 145 -27.47 -4.99 -4.63
CA GLN A 145 -28.30 -5.67 -5.63
C GLN A 145 -28.54 -7.15 -5.31
N GLY A 146 -28.20 -7.63 -4.11
CA GLY A 146 -28.37 -9.03 -3.70
C GLY A 146 -27.18 -9.95 -4.04
N GLY A 147 -26.08 -9.41 -4.54
CA GLY A 147 -24.86 -10.16 -4.85
C GLY A 147 -24.08 -10.59 -3.60
N GLY A 148 -23.19 -11.58 -3.79
CA GLY A 148 -22.35 -12.12 -2.71
C GLY A 148 -20.98 -11.45 -2.57
N LEU A 149 -20.39 -11.55 -1.38
CA LEU A 149 -19.06 -11.06 -1.07
C LEU A 149 -18.01 -12.19 -0.96
N ALA A 150 -16.75 -11.82 -1.16
CA ALA A 150 -15.63 -12.70 -0.84
C ALA A 150 -15.54 -12.93 0.68
N ARG A 151 -15.04 -14.11 1.09
CA ARG A 151 -14.88 -14.47 2.51
C ARG A 151 -14.05 -13.46 3.29
N GLU A 152 -13.02 -12.91 2.65
CA GLU A 152 -12.18 -11.86 3.23
C GLU A 152 -13.00 -10.63 3.62
N THR A 153 -13.80 -10.09 2.70
CA THR A 153 -14.65 -8.92 2.94
C THR A 153 -15.74 -9.19 3.98
N ILE A 154 -16.35 -10.38 3.96
CA ILE A 154 -17.33 -10.79 4.99
C ILE A 154 -16.70 -10.71 6.38
N ASN A 155 -15.51 -11.30 6.54
CA ASN A 155 -14.81 -11.29 7.82
C ASN A 155 -14.35 -9.88 8.21
N TYR A 156 -13.88 -9.10 7.24
CA TYR A 156 -13.41 -7.74 7.43
C TYR A 156 -14.48 -6.84 8.05
N VAL A 157 -15.68 -6.81 7.45
CA VAL A 157 -16.82 -6.02 7.98
C VAL A 157 -17.19 -6.48 9.39
N ARG A 158 -17.22 -7.80 9.62
CA ARG A 158 -17.56 -8.37 10.94
C ARG A 158 -16.53 -8.02 12.02
N ILE A 159 -15.24 -8.03 11.70
CA ILE A 159 -14.18 -7.66 12.65
C ILE A 159 -14.30 -6.19 13.06
N ILE A 160 -14.55 -5.31 12.09
CA ILE A 160 -14.57 -3.86 12.31
C ILE A 160 -15.87 -3.41 12.99
N THR A 161 -17.00 -3.97 12.60
CA THR A 161 -18.32 -3.48 13.05
C THR A 161 -19.00 -4.41 14.05
N GLY A 162 -18.62 -5.69 14.11
CA GLY A 162 -19.33 -6.72 14.86
C GLY A 162 -20.53 -7.32 14.12
N LEU A 163 -20.95 -6.76 12.98
CA LEU A 163 -22.13 -7.17 12.21
C LEU A 163 -21.74 -7.68 10.82
N THR A 164 -22.64 -8.42 10.16
CA THR A 164 -22.42 -8.86 8.78
C THR A 164 -22.74 -7.74 7.79
N ALA A 165 -22.21 -7.85 6.57
CA ALA A 165 -22.50 -6.89 5.51
C ALA A 165 -23.98 -6.92 5.11
N GLU A 166 -24.63 -8.08 5.20
CA GLU A 166 -26.06 -8.25 4.96
C GLU A 166 -26.90 -7.54 6.03
N THR A 167 -26.52 -7.61 7.32
CA THR A 167 -27.18 -6.81 8.36
C THR A 167 -27.07 -5.31 8.05
N TRP A 168 -25.91 -4.85 7.61
CA TRP A 168 -25.73 -3.44 7.21
C TRP A 168 -26.53 -3.03 5.97
N ARG A 169 -26.85 -3.97 5.09
CA ARG A 169 -27.69 -3.72 3.91
C ARG A 169 -29.18 -3.74 4.27
N ASP A 170 -29.62 -4.75 5.00
CA ASP A 170 -31.03 -5.09 5.16
C ASP A 170 -31.64 -4.46 6.42
N THR A 171 -30.90 -4.45 7.52
CA THR A 171 -31.37 -4.02 8.85
C THR A 171 -30.27 -3.31 9.63
N PRO A 172 -29.71 -2.20 9.11
CA PRO A 172 -28.64 -1.48 9.80
C PRO A 172 -29.15 -0.96 11.16
N PRO A 173 -28.37 -1.08 12.25
CA PRO A 173 -28.80 -0.59 13.55
C PRO A 173 -28.78 0.94 13.60
N ASP A 174 -29.76 1.53 14.28
CA ASP A 174 -29.79 2.99 14.51
C ASP A 174 -28.64 3.48 15.39
N LYS A 175 -28.21 2.63 16.35
CA LYS A 175 -27.10 2.90 17.26
C LYS A 175 -26.23 1.66 17.41
N LEU A 176 -24.92 1.86 17.35
CA LEU A 176 -23.93 0.81 17.55
C LEU A 176 -22.77 1.33 18.41
N ASP A 177 -22.50 0.64 19.51
CA ASP A 177 -21.33 0.93 20.33
C ASP A 177 -20.08 0.28 19.72
N LEU A 178 -19.20 1.12 19.16
CA LEU A 178 -17.95 0.69 18.55
C LEU A 178 -16.73 0.98 19.42
N ARG A 179 -16.90 1.46 20.66
CA ARG A 179 -15.79 1.83 21.55
C ARG A 179 -14.74 0.72 21.61
N LEU A 180 -13.47 1.11 21.53
CA LEU A 180 -12.34 0.18 21.65
C LEU A 180 -12.23 -0.42 23.05
N ASP A 181 -12.62 0.37 24.06
CA ASP A 181 -12.68 -0.01 25.47
C ASP A 181 -13.80 0.82 26.13
N PRO A 182 -14.84 0.20 26.71
CA PRO A 182 -15.95 0.92 27.32
C PRO A 182 -15.56 1.81 28.53
N GLY A 183 -14.43 1.52 29.18
CA GLY A 183 -13.98 2.22 30.39
C GLY A 183 -12.98 3.35 30.14
N LYS A 184 -12.58 3.60 28.88
CA LYS A 184 -11.52 4.55 28.54
C LYS A 184 -11.97 5.59 27.53
N GLY A 185 -11.33 6.76 27.57
CA GLY A 185 -11.44 7.75 26.50
C GLY A 185 -10.82 7.25 25.19
N PHE A 186 -11.22 7.83 24.06
CA PHE A 186 -10.76 7.41 22.74
C PHE A 186 -9.23 7.32 22.62
N ILE A 187 -8.52 8.38 23.01
CA ILE A 187 -7.05 8.45 22.88
C ILE A 187 -6.38 7.36 23.71
N GLU A 188 -6.79 7.18 24.97
CA GLU A 188 -6.22 6.15 25.84
C GLU A 188 -6.46 4.73 25.30
N ALA A 189 -7.67 4.46 24.80
CA ALA A 189 -8.01 3.18 24.21
C ALA A 189 -7.25 2.93 22.89
N CYS A 190 -7.10 3.94 22.05
CA CYS A 190 -6.29 3.87 20.82
C CYS A 190 -4.80 3.59 21.13
N HIS A 191 -4.24 4.27 22.14
CA HIS A 191 -2.89 3.97 22.62
C HIS A 191 -2.76 2.53 23.13
N ALA A 192 -3.77 2.03 23.87
CA ALA A 192 -3.81 0.67 24.36
C ALA A 192 -3.74 -0.37 23.24
N LEU A 193 -4.46 -0.12 22.15
CA LEU A 193 -4.46 -0.97 20.97
C LEU A 193 -3.03 -1.15 20.41
N ALA A 194 -2.26 -0.07 20.37
CA ALA A 194 -0.93 -0.05 19.76
C ALA A 194 0.23 -0.52 20.67
N ARG A 195 0.00 -0.74 21.97
CA ARG A 195 1.03 -1.06 22.99
C ARG A 195 1.79 -2.39 22.76
N GLY A 196 1.27 -3.28 21.91
CA GLY A 196 1.88 -4.57 21.58
C GLY A 196 2.10 -4.83 20.08
N ARG A 197 2.00 -3.80 19.23
CA ARG A 197 2.10 -4.00 17.78
C ARG A 197 3.52 -4.40 17.35
N ARG A 198 3.61 -5.22 16.31
CA ARG A 198 4.87 -5.50 15.60
C ARG A 198 4.93 -4.67 14.34
N LEU A 199 6.05 -3.97 14.15
CA LEU A 199 6.34 -3.23 12.93
C LEU A 199 7.11 -4.10 11.95
N THR A 200 6.72 -4.08 10.68
CA THR A 200 7.53 -4.66 9.62
C THR A 200 8.63 -3.69 9.19
N LYS A 201 9.73 -4.25 8.67
CA LYS A 201 10.73 -3.45 7.97
C LYS A 201 10.12 -2.97 6.66
N LEU A 202 10.33 -1.70 6.29
CA LEU A 202 9.92 -1.18 5.00
C LEU A 202 10.46 -2.06 3.87
N LYS A 203 9.55 -2.79 3.21
CA LYS A 203 9.86 -3.55 2.01
C LYS A 203 9.61 -2.65 0.82
N ILE A 204 10.66 -1.94 0.41
CA ILE A 204 10.69 -1.35 -0.92
C ILE A 204 10.85 -2.52 -1.90
N THR A 205 9.73 -3.17 -2.25
CA THR A 205 9.74 -4.00 -3.46
C THR A 205 10.02 -3.02 -4.59
N PRO A 206 11.17 -3.13 -5.30
CA PRO A 206 11.41 -2.27 -6.44
C PRO A 206 10.19 -2.37 -7.35
N PRO A 207 9.68 -1.25 -7.91
CA PRO A 207 8.56 -1.32 -8.83
C PRO A 207 8.85 -2.44 -9.82
N GLU A 208 7.89 -3.35 -10.04
CA GLU A 208 8.08 -4.44 -10.99
C GLU A 208 8.72 -3.84 -12.25
N PRO A 209 9.89 -4.35 -12.67
CA PRO A 209 10.64 -3.71 -13.74
C PRO A 209 9.70 -3.59 -14.91
N VAL A 210 9.46 -2.35 -15.38
CA VAL A 210 8.50 -2.10 -16.48
C VAL A 210 8.94 -2.97 -17.66
N LEU A 211 8.25 -4.08 -17.85
CA LEU A 211 8.52 -5.01 -18.92
C LEU A 211 8.02 -4.33 -20.19
N LYS A 212 8.89 -4.21 -21.19
CA LYS A 212 8.39 -3.79 -22.51
C LYS A 212 7.40 -4.84 -23.01
N PRO A 213 6.38 -4.49 -23.82
CA PRO A 213 5.24 -5.36 -24.14
C PRO A 213 5.58 -6.73 -24.74
N TRP A 214 6.76 -6.90 -25.35
CA TRP A 214 7.21 -8.14 -25.96
C TRP A 214 8.54 -8.61 -25.37
N GLY A 215 8.74 -9.92 -25.23
CA GLY A 215 9.96 -10.50 -24.69
C GLY A 215 10.52 -11.62 -25.56
N VAL A 216 11.82 -11.58 -25.82
CA VAL A 216 12.56 -12.69 -26.44
C VAL A 216 13.03 -13.63 -25.35
N GLN A 217 12.35 -14.77 -25.22
CA GLN A 217 12.64 -15.79 -24.21
C GLN A 217 13.79 -16.68 -24.67
N LEU A 218 14.80 -16.77 -23.81
CA LEU A 218 16.05 -17.49 -24.06
C LEU A 218 16.24 -18.66 -23.10
N ALA A 219 15.66 -18.57 -21.90
CA ALA A 219 15.76 -19.60 -20.89
C ALA A 219 14.59 -19.57 -19.91
N TRP A 220 14.52 -20.57 -19.05
CA TRP A 220 13.57 -20.63 -17.94
C TRP A 220 14.14 -21.45 -16.78
N GLY A 221 13.50 -21.35 -15.62
CA GLY A 221 13.76 -22.21 -14.47
C GLY A 221 12.61 -22.16 -13.47
N THR A 222 12.58 -23.06 -12.49
CA THR A 222 11.57 -23.04 -11.42
C THR A 222 11.84 -21.99 -10.34
N THR A 223 13.03 -21.41 -10.34
CA THR A 223 13.41 -20.27 -9.50
C THR A 223 14.20 -19.27 -10.34
N GLN A 224 14.32 -18.01 -9.88
CA GLN A 224 15.11 -17.00 -10.57
C GLN A 224 16.59 -17.39 -10.68
N ALA A 225 17.16 -18.04 -9.67
CA ALA A 225 18.54 -18.54 -9.71
C ALA A 225 18.73 -19.63 -10.77
N LYS A 226 17.79 -20.57 -10.88
CA LYS A 226 17.82 -21.61 -11.93
C LYS A 226 17.65 -21.00 -13.32
N SER A 227 16.79 -20.01 -13.47
CA SER A 227 16.59 -19.27 -14.72
C SER A 227 17.84 -18.49 -15.13
N LYS A 228 18.53 -17.83 -14.18
CA LYS A 228 19.84 -17.17 -14.39
C LYS A 228 20.90 -18.16 -14.89
N ALA A 229 21.02 -19.31 -14.25
CA ALA A 229 21.98 -20.35 -14.65
C ALA A 229 21.65 -20.92 -16.04
N ALA A 230 20.37 -21.20 -16.31
CA ALA A 230 19.92 -21.68 -17.61
C ALA A 230 20.20 -20.64 -18.72
N PHE A 231 19.94 -19.36 -18.46
CA PHE A 231 20.25 -18.27 -19.38
C PHE A 231 21.73 -18.22 -19.73
N ARG A 232 22.62 -18.24 -18.74
CA ARG A 232 24.08 -18.23 -18.96
C ARG A 232 24.54 -19.41 -19.81
N ARG A 233 23.98 -20.60 -19.56
CA ARG A 233 24.30 -21.82 -20.32
C ARG A 233 23.76 -21.75 -21.75
N GLN A 234 22.50 -21.39 -21.93
CA GLN A 234 21.83 -21.40 -23.25
C GLN A 234 22.28 -20.25 -24.16
N THR A 235 22.78 -19.16 -23.59
CA THR A 235 23.34 -18.03 -24.36
C THR A 235 24.85 -18.14 -24.59
N ALA A 236 25.48 -19.25 -24.19
CA ALA A 236 26.93 -19.42 -24.27
C ALA A 236 27.47 -19.30 -25.71
N ALA A 237 26.70 -19.73 -26.72
CA ALA A 237 27.05 -19.64 -28.14
C ALA A 237 26.88 -18.23 -28.72
N CYS A 238 25.96 -17.41 -28.17
CA CYS A 238 25.65 -16.07 -28.65
C CYS A 238 25.97 -14.97 -27.63
N ARG A 239 26.95 -15.16 -26.74
CA ARG A 239 27.24 -14.20 -25.65
C ARG A 239 27.44 -12.77 -26.15
N GLY A 240 28.08 -12.60 -27.30
CA GLY A 240 28.26 -11.30 -27.93
C GLY A 240 26.93 -10.61 -28.29
N ALA A 241 25.94 -11.36 -28.76
CA ALA A 241 24.65 -10.84 -29.18
C ALA A 241 23.69 -10.52 -28.01
N VAL A 242 23.97 -11.05 -26.81
CA VAL A 242 23.24 -10.70 -25.57
C VAL A 242 24.03 -9.77 -24.66
N LYS A 243 25.24 -9.38 -25.05
CA LYS A 243 26.10 -8.49 -24.25
C LYS A 243 25.46 -7.11 -24.13
N GLY A 244 25.36 -6.59 -22.90
CA GLY A 244 24.77 -5.27 -22.62
C GLY A 244 23.24 -5.25 -22.61
N GLU A 245 22.58 -6.35 -22.95
CA GLU A 245 21.13 -6.46 -22.85
C GLU A 245 20.69 -6.67 -21.40
N ARG A 246 19.60 -5.99 -21.00
CA ARG A 246 18.97 -6.25 -19.72
C ARG A 246 18.10 -7.51 -19.82
N VAL A 247 18.39 -8.48 -18.96
CA VAL A 247 17.57 -9.70 -18.84
C VAL A 247 16.48 -9.47 -17.80
N ASP A 248 15.24 -9.58 -18.23
CA ASP A 248 14.06 -9.53 -17.38
C ASP A 248 13.65 -10.96 -16.97
N TYR A 249 13.36 -11.16 -15.69
CA TYR A 249 12.93 -12.45 -15.13
C TYR A 249 11.43 -12.40 -14.85
N VAL A 250 10.64 -13.06 -15.70
CA VAL A 250 9.18 -12.97 -15.72
C VAL A 250 8.58 -14.22 -15.09
N ASN A 251 7.80 -14.05 -14.01
CA ASN A 251 7.06 -15.13 -13.39
C ASN A 251 5.84 -15.49 -14.25
N VAL A 252 5.76 -16.73 -14.71
CA VAL A 252 4.67 -17.27 -15.53
C VAL A 252 4.00 -18.42 -14.78
N ARG A 253 2.71 -18.27 -14.48
CA ARG A 253 1.94 -19.31 -13.78
C ARG A 253 1.85 -20.58 -14.63
N ASN A 254 1.90 -21.72 -13.96
CA ASN A 254 1.66 -23.00 -14.62
C ASN A 254 0.16 -23.13 -14.94
N ARG A 255 -0.18 -23.64 -16.12
CA ARG A 255 -1.57 -23.95 -16.48
C ARG A 255 -2.16 -25.03 -15.57
N VAL A 256 -1.31 -25.90 -15.01
CA VAL A 256 -1.69 -26.89 -14.01
C VAL A 256 -1.50 -26.30 -12.61
N ARG A 257 -2.61 -26.11 -11.88
CA ARG A 257 -2.63 -25.42 -10.57
C ARG A 257 -1.71 -26.05 -9.51
N THR A 258 -1.46 -27.35 -9.59
CA THR A 258 -0.62 -28.10 -8.64
C THR A 258 0.88 -27.97 -8.91
N LYS A 259 1.28 -27.42 -10.06
CA LYS A 259 2.69 -27.29 -10.43
C LYS A 259 3.22 -25.88 -10.15
N PRO A 260 4.50 -25.75 -9.75
CA PRO A 260 5.10 -24.45 -9.47
C PRO A 260 5.15 -23.60 -10.74
N ALA A 261 5.06 -22.27 -10.55
CA ALA A 261 5.27 -21.29 -11.60
C ALA A 261 6.70 -21.38 -12.17
N TYR A 262 6.86 -20.90 -13.39
CA TYR A 262 8.14 -20.79 -14.06
C TYR A 262 8.66 -19.36 -14.01
N VAL A 263 9.99 -19.20 -13.96
CA VAL A 263 10.67 -17.93 -14.12
C VAL A 263 11.33 -17.90 -15.50
N MET A 264 10.76 -17.16 -16.42
CA MET A 264 11.26 -17.01 -17.80
C MET A 264 12.33 -15.92 -17.84
N ALA A 265 13.47 -16.20 -18.48
CA ALA A 265 14.48 -15.19 -18.78
C ALA A 265 14.21 -14.61 -20.17
N ARG A 266 13.81 -13.34 -20.22
CA ARG A 266 13.42 -12.63 -21.44
C ARG A 266 14.25 -11.37 -21.62
N ILE A 267 14.51 -11.00 -22.88
CA ILE A 267 15.02 -9.67 -23.22
C ILE A 267 13.88 -8.88 -23.86
N SER A 268 13.43 -7.81 -23.21
CA SER A 268 12.19 -7.12 -23.61
C SER A 268 12.39 -6.09 -24.73
N ARG A 269 11.34 -5.88 -25.54
CA ARG A 269 11.23 -4.95 -26.68
C ARG A 269 9.87 -4.28 -26.73
N ASN A 270 9.82 -3.09 -27.33
CA ASN A 270 8.59 -2.28 -27.40
C ASN A 270 7.55 -2.86 -28.36
N THR A 271 7.99 -3.59 -29.40
CA THR A 271 7.12 -4.13 -30.45
C THR A 271 7.48 -5.58 -30.77
N ARG A 272 6.49 -6.35 -31.28
CA ARG A 272 6.70 -7.72 -31.75
C ARG A 272 7.78 -7.79 -32.82
N LYS A 273 7.72 -6.89 -33.82
CA LYS A 273 8.70 -6.79 -34.91
C LYS A 273 10.14 -6.60 -34.39
N ALA A 274 10.32 -5.79 -33.35
CA ALA A 274 11.64 -5.60 -32.74
C ALA A 274 12.12 -6.86 -31.99
N ALA A 275 11.21 -7.57 -31.31
CA ALA A 275 11.51 -8.85 -30.67
C ALA A 275 11.86 -9.94 -31.69
N ASP A 276 11.10 -10.06 -32.78
CA ASP A 276 11.36 -11.04 -33.83
C ASP A 276 12.71 -10.80 -34.51
N ARG A 277 13.03 -9.54 -34.88
CA ARG A 277 14.35 -9.19 -35.44
C ARG A 277 15.49 -9.58 -34.51
N PHE A 278 15.33 -9.31 -33.21
CA PHE A 278 16.35 -9.66 -32.23
C PHE A 278 16.45 -11.17 -32.03
N CYS A 279 15.34 -11.90 -31.97
CA CYS A 279 15.37 -13.36 -31.90
C CYS A 279 16.05 -13.96 -33.15
N ASN A 280 15.78 -13.42 -34.34
CA ASN A 280 16.44 -13.86 -35.57
C ASN A 280 17.95 -13.57 -35.58
N SER A 281 18.42 -12.45 -35.00
CA SER A 281 19.87 -12.23 -34.82
C SER A 281 20.49 -13.22 -33.84
N LEU A 282 19.79 -13.58 -32.76
CA LEU A 282 20.27 -14.58 -31.80
C LEU A 282 20.36 -15.98 -32.43
N ARG A 283 19.38 -16.37 -33.25
CA ARG A 283 19.41 -17.63 -34.00
C ARG A 283 20.59 -17.71 -34.96
N ARG A 284 20.86 -16.62 -35.70
CA ARG A 284 22.06 -16.52 -36.56
C ARG A 284 23.37 -16.61 -35.77
N ALA A 285 23.36 -16.14 -34.52
CA ALA A 285 24.48 -16.25 -33.59
C ALA A 285 24.50 -17.59 -32.79
N GLY A 286 23.68 -18.58 -33.16
CA GLY A 286 23.71 -19.93 -32.57
C GLY A 286 22.86 -20.13 -31.32
N CYS A 287 21.94 -19.23 -30.99
CA CYS A 287 21.05 -19.35 -29.83
C CYS A 287 19.59 -19.65 -30.19
N THR A 288 18.95 -20.47 -29.37
CA THR A 288 17.51 -20.71 -29.45
C THR A 288 16.73 -19.64 -28.70
N CYS A 289 15.68 -19.12 -29.33
CA CYS A 289 14.78 -18.16 -28.71
C CYS A 289 13.35 -18.29 -29.25
N ALA A 290 12.41 -17.76 -28.47
CA ALA A 290 11.01 -17.61 -28.86
C ALA A 290 10.46 -16.26 -28.38
N VAL A 291 9.54 -15.68 -29.15
CA VAL A 291 8.95 -14.37 -28.86
C VAL A 291 7.59 -14.54 -28.20
N TYR A 292 7.39 -13.87 -27.08
CA TYR A 292 6.14 -13.90 -26.32
C TYR A 292 5.66 -12.50 -25.98
N SER A 293 4.35 -12.34 -25.83
CA SER A 293 3.78 -11.18 -25.14
C SER A 293 4.19 -11.19 -23.67
N ASN A 294 4.57 -10.02 -23.15
CA ASN A 294 4.73 -9.76 -21.72
C ASN A 294 3.46 -9.16 -21.10
N ARG A 295 2.45 -8.81 -21.91
CA ARG A 295 1.13 -8.45 -21.40
C ARG A 295 0.45 -9.73 -20.92
N GLN A 296 0.21 -9.79 -19.60
CA GLN A 296 -0.69 -10.77 -19.00
C GLN A 296 -2.13 -10.34 -19.21
#